data_AF-A0A7X8MKR9-F1
#
_entry.id   AF-A0A7X8MKR9-F1
#
_cell.length_a   1.000
_cell.length_b   1.000
_cell.length_c   1.000
_cell.angle_alpha   90.00
_cell.angle_beta   90.00
_cell.angle_gamma   90.00
#
_symmetry.space_group_name_H-M   'P 1'
#
loop_
_entity.id
_entity.type
_entity.pdbx_description
1 polymer ?
#
loop_
_entity_poly.entity_id
_entity_poly.type
_entity_poly.pdbx_seq_one_letter_code
_entity_poly.pdbx_strand_id
1 'polypeptide(L)'
;MHRTMDCKPIYNKNDNQVTVRAKDKEKCLPPSCFCETGELIRNGGFEIPGLEPGRVFADWRLGLSSEAVNLSMTTDNVYEGNSAASVQTTVTPMVETKQLQLRQNVTVTPGCLYRLKFAERLVALGTVDTIPPTLIARVFYLYQGFEYDLLNLPIQKAAADRRYILHN
;
A
#
# COMPACT_ATOMS: atom_id res chain seq x y z
N MET A 1 -36.96 19.46 13.10
CA MET A 1 -36.78 18.82 14.43
C MET A 1 -35.38 18.23 14.50
N HIS A 2 -34.45 18.91 15.18
CA HIS A 2 -33.13 18.34 15.49
C HIS A 2 -33.25 17.51 16.77
N ARG A 3 -33.00 16.19 16.68
CA ARG A 3 -32.78 15.34 17.84
C ARG A 3 -31.29 15.37 18.15
N THR A 4 -30.92 16.09 19.19
CA THR A 4 -29.60 15.98 19.83
C THR A 4 -29.52 14.63 20.53
N MET A 5 -28.78 13.68 19.97
CA MET A 5 -28.42 12.43 20.66
C MET A 5 -27.30 12.74 21.65
N ASP A 6 -27.61 12.62 22.93
CA ASP A 6 -26.70 12.85 24.04
C ASP A 6 -25.78 11.63 24.21
N CYS A 7 -24.62 11.65 23.54
CA CYS A 7 -23.64 10.56 23.59
C CYS A 7 -22.75 10.71 24.83
N LYS A 8 -23.21 10.22 25.98
CA LYS A 8 -22.34 10.04 27.15
C LYS A 8 -21.45 8.80 26.95
N PRO A 9 -20.12 8.91 27.03
CA PRO A 9 -19.21 7.77 26.86
C PRO A 9 -19.42 6.75 27.97
N ILE A 10 -19.63 5.48 27.59
CA ILE A 10 -19.66 4.36 28.53
C ILE A 10 -18.21 3.91 28.76
N TYR A 11 -17.64 4.28 29.91
CA TYR A 11 -16.35 3.75 30.33
C TYR A 11 -16.52 2.30 30.80
N ASN A 12 -16.00 1.35 30.04
CA ASN A 12 -15.99 -0.05 30.44
C ASN A 12 -14.93 -0.25 31.53
N LYS A 13 -15.36 -0.41 32.79
CA LYS A 13 -14.50 -0.97 33.84
C LYS A 13 -14.53 -2.49 33.65
N ASN A 14 -13.36 -3.05 33.40
CA ASN A 14 -13.03 -4.39 32.87
C ASN A 14 -13.61 -5.65 33.55
N ASP A 15 -14.75 -5.62 34.26
CA ASP A 15 -15.19 -6.78 35.06
C ASP A 15 -16.53 -7.41 34.69
N ASN A 16 -17.15 -7.09 33.54
CA ASN A 16 -18.37 -7.79 33.15
C ASN A 16 -18.33 -8.19 31.67
N GLN A 17 -18.37 -9.50 31.39
CA GLN A 17 -18.83 -10.00 30.10
C GLN A 17 -20.29 -9.55 29.93
N VAL A 18 -20.48 -8.39 29.30
CA VAL A 18 -21.81 -7.88 28.99
C VAL A 18 -22.34 -8.67 27.80
N THR A 19 -23.26 -9.59 28.06
CA THR A 19 -24.02 -10.27 26.99
C THR A 19 -24.99 -9.26 26.36
N VAL A 20 -24.55 -8.63 25.28
CA VAL A 20 -25.37 -7.67 24.53
C VAL A 20 -26.52 -8.41 23.84
N ARG A 21 -27.76 -8.13 24.26
CA ARG A 21 -28.97 -8.65 23.60
C ARG A 21 -29.02 -8.14 22.16
N ALA A 22 -29.52 -8.96 21.22
CA ALA A 22 -29.56 -8.61 19.79
C ALA A 22 -30.22 -7.25 19.49
N LYS A 23 -31.17 -6.80 20.33
CA LYS A 23 -31.85 -5.50 20.21
C LYS A 23 -31.01 -4.30 20.66
N ASP A 24 -29.96 -4.52 21.45
CA ASP A 24 -29.08 -3.46 21.96
C ASP A 24 -27.74 -3.42 21.22
N LYS A 25 -27.51 -4.34 20.26
CA LYS A 25 -26.34 -4.37 19.38
C LYS A 25 -26.16 -3.06 18.61
N GLU A 26 -27.26 -2.47 18.15
CA GLU A 26 -27.29 -1.20 17.43
C GLU A 26 -26.98 0.02 18.34
N LYS A 27 -27.16 -0.11 19.66
CA LYS A 27 -26.79 0.94 20.62
C LYS A 27 -25.32 0.86 21.06
N CYS A 28 -24.74 -0.34 20.98
CA CYS A 28 -23.32 -0.57 21.28
C CYS A 28 -22.40 -0.24 20.10
N LEU A 29 -22.95 -0.22 18.88
CA LEU A 29 -22.24 0.30 17.72
C LEU A 29 -22.39 1.83 17.73
N PRO A 30 -21.29 2.60 17.72
CA PRO A 30 -21.40 4.04 17.57
C PRO A 30 -22.25 4.33 16.31
N PRO A 31 -23.16 5.32 16.32
CA PRO A 31 -24.15 5.56 15.24
C PRO A 31 -23.59 5.85 13.84
N SER A 32 -22.28 5.75 13.66
CA SER A 32 -21.56 5.98 12.44
C SER A 32 -20.14 5.44 12.61
N CYS A 33 -19.92 4.17 12.27
CA CYS A 33 -18.57 3.74 11.91
C CYS A 33 -18.21 4.47 10.62
N PHE A 34 -17.57 5.64 10.74
CA PHE A 34 -17.05 6.38 9.58
C PHE A 34 -15.79 5.68 9.07
N CYS A 35 -15.95 4.49 8.50
CA CYS A 35 -14.89 3.93 7.68
C CYS A 35 -14.85 4.71 6.38
N GLU A 36 -13.68 5.24 6.05
CA GLU A 36 -13.48 5.85 4.75
C GLU A 36 -13.80 4.81 3.67
N THR A 37 -14.67 5.22 2.74
CA THR A 37 -15.08 4.41 1.61
C THR A 37 -14.41 4.99 0.37
N GLY A 38 -13.33 4.37 -0.08
CA GLY A 38 -12.57 4.86 -1.22
C GLY A 38 -11.13 4.41 -1.22
N GLU A 39 -10.39 4.87 -2.24
CA GLU A 39 -8.96 4.70 -2.34
C GLU A 39 -8.26 5.61 -1.31
N LEU A 40 -7.34 5.03 -0.53
CA LEU A 40 -6.59 5.75 0.49
C LEU A 40 -5.17 6.07 0.01
N ILE A 41 -4.63 5.29 -0.93
CA ILE A 41 -3.34 5.52 -1.56
C ILE A 41 -3.51 6.64 -2.57
N ARG A 42 -2.91 7.79 -2.25
CA ARG A 42 -2.84 8.91 -3.18
C ARG A 42 -1.92 8.57 -4.33
N ASN A 43 -2.33 8.97 -5.54
CA ASN A 43 -1.56 8.75 -6.76
C ASN A 43 -1.14 7.27 -6.94
N GLY A 44 -2.03 6.33 -6.61
CA GLY A 44 -1.75 4.88 -6.73
C GLY A 44 -1.56 4.41 -8.17
N GLY A 45 -2.12 5.14 -9.15
CA GLY A 45 -1.89 4.93 -10.59
C GLY A 45 -0.62 5.61 -11.13
N PHE A 46 0.16 6.28 -10.29
CA PHE A 46 1.41 6.95 -10.67
C PHE A 46 1.28 8.01 -11.78
N GLU A 47 0.12 8.64 -11.94
CA GLU A 47 -0.19 9.60 -13.01
C GLU A 47 0.31 11.03 -12.73
N ILE A 48 0.50 11.37 -11.46
CA ILE A 48 0.91 12.71 -11.06
C ILE A 48 2.42 12.73 -10.82
N PRO A 49 3.20 13.51 -11.59
CA PRO A 49 4.65 13.61 -11.41
C PRO A 49 5.01 14.36 -10.11
N GLY A 50 6.17 14.04 -9.54
CA GLY A 50 6.72 14.79 -8.42
C GLY A 50 7.29 16.14 -8.85
N LEU A 51 7.17 17.14 -7.97
CA LEU A 51 7.69 18.50 -8.21
C LEU A 51 9.07 18.76 -7.59
N GLU A 52 9.53 17.86 -6.73
CA GLU A 52 10.80 17.99 -5.99
C GLU A 52 11.92 17.21 -6.69
N PRO A 53 13.18 17.71 -6.66
CA PRO A 53 14.32 16.95 -7.15
C PRO A 53 14.41 15.56 -6.48
N GLY A 54 14.55 14.51 -7.29
CA GLY A 54 14.61 13.13 -6.83
C GLY A 54 13.26 12.48 -6.50
N ARG A 55 12.14 13.21 -6.59
CA ARG A 55 10.80 12.66 -6.44
C ARG A 55 10.15 12.42 -7.81
N VAL A 56 10.02 11.16 -8.21
CA VAL A 56 9.43 10.78 -9.51
C VAL A 56 7.92 10.97 -9.53
N PHE A 57 7.22 10.58 -8.45
CA PHE A 57 5.75 10.62 -8.35
C PHE A 57 5.30 11.48 -7.17
N ALA A 58 4.23 12.25 -7.33
CA ALA A 58 3.59 12.94 -6.22
C ALA A 58 3.10 11.93 -5.16
N ASP A 59 3.06 12.34 -3.89
CA ASP A 59 2.69 11.54 -2.71
C ASP A 59 3.56 10.31 -2.38
N TRP A 60 4.40 9.85 -3.30
CA TRP A 60 5.35 8.76 -3.06
C TRP A 60 6.73 9.27 -2.68
N ARG A 61 7.34 8.63 -1.69
CA ARG A 61 8.71 8.87 -1.25
C ARG A 61 9.61 7.72 -1.67
N LEU A 62 10.78 8.06 -2.19
CA LEU A 62 11.86 7.10 -2.38
C LEU A 62 12.46 6.77 -1.02
N GLY A 63 12.47 5.48 -0.68
CA GLY A 63 13.14 4.95 0.51
C GLY A 63 14.57 4.52 0.16
N LEU A 64 14.89 3.26 0.46
CA LEU A 64 16.15 2.66 0.05
C LEU A 64 16.19 2.53 -1.48
N SER A 65 17.32 2.89 -2.08
CA SER A 65 17.61 2.69 -3.50
C SER A 65 19.09 2.35 -3.68
N SER A 66 19.37 1.28 -4.41
CA SER A 66 20.73 0.95 -4.86
C SER A 66 21.14 1.82 -6.04
N GLU A 67 22.45 1.96 -6.26
CA GLU A 67 22.97 2.48 -7.52
C GLU A 67 22.56 1.57 -8.69
N ALA A 68 22.51 2.14 -9.89
CA ALA A 68 22.11 1.43 -11.12
C ALA A 68 20.70 0.78 -11.03
N VAL A 69 19.82 1.31 -10.20
CA VAL A 69 18.36 1.11 -10.26
C VAL A 69 17.71 2.44 -10.62
N ASN A 70 16.94 2.44 -11.71
CA ASN A 70 16.23 3.60 -12.18
C ASN A 70 14.74 3.43 -11.92
N LEU A 71 14.16 4.40 -11.23
CA LEU A 71 12.72 4.58 -11.15
C LEU A 71 12.29 5.65 -12.13
N SER A 72 11.31 5.33 -12.96
CA SER A 72 10.77 6.28 -13.95
C SER A 72 9.27 6.10 -14.12
N MET A 73 8.62 7.16 -14.58
CA MET A 73 7.27 7.11 -15.11
C MET A 73 7.30 6.53 -16.53
N THR A 74 6.42 5.59 -16.84
CA THR A 74 6.26 5.03 -18.18
C THR A 74 4.82 5.18 -18.66
N THR A 75 4.65 5.43 -19.96
CA THR A 75 3.35 5.36 -20.67
C THR A 75 3.20 4.04 -21.44
N ASP A 76 4.27 3.25 -21.53
CA ASP A 76 4.26 1.87 -22.00
C ASP A 76 4.02 0.91 -20.85
N ASN A 77 3.40 -0.24 -21.14
CA ASN A 77 3.06 -1.25 -20.13
C ASN A 77 2.34 -0.62 -18.92
N VAL A 78 1.23 0.06 -19.20
CA VAL A 78 0.33 0.63 -18.19
C VAL A 78 -0.83 -0.33 -17.91
N TYR A 79 -1.12 -0.56 -16.62
CA TYR A 79 -2.33 -1.25 -16.18
C TYR A 79 -3.39 -0.24 -15.78
N GLU A 80 -4.38 -0.04 -16.66
CA GLU A 80 -5.46 0.94 -16.50
C GLU A 80 -4.93 2.39 -16.34
N GLY A 81 -5.62 3.39 -16.89
CA GLY A 81 -5.13 4.77 -16.86
C GLY A 81 -3.99 5.05 -17.86
N ASN A 82 -3.14 6.05 -17.55
CA ASN A 82 -2.22 6.65 -18.53
C ASN A 82 -0.73 6.43 -18.26
N SER A 83 -0.37 5.98 -17.06
CA SER A 83 1.03 5.78 -16.67
C SER A 83 1.22 4.68 -15.64
N ALA A 84 2.46 4.24 -15.48
CA ALA A 84 2.86 3.31 -14.43
C ALA A 84 4.24 3.66 -13.86
N ALA A 85 4.55 3.12 -12.69
CA ALA A 85 5.91 3.11 -12.17
C ALA A 85 6.73 2.00 -12.84
N SER A 86 7.83 2.36 -13.50
CA SER A 86 8.80 1.44 -14.07
C SER A 86 10.07 1.42 -13.23
N VAL A 87 10.46 0.23 -12.79
CA VAL A 87 11.74 -0.02 -12.12
C VAL A 87 12.62 -0.82 -13.07
N GLN A 88 13.78 -0.26 -13.39
CA GLN A 88 14.74 -0.87 -14.32
C GLN A 88 16.11 -0.95 -13.65
N THR A 89 16.79 -2.07 -13.84
CA THR A 89 18.17 -2.25 -13.40
C THR A 89 19.11 -2.16 -14.59
N THR A 90 20.25 -1.50 -14.41
CA THR A 90 21.32 -1.52 -15.41
C THR A 90 22.26 -2.68 -15.11
N VAL A 91 22.77 -3.35 -16.15
CA VAL A 91 23.78 -4.40 -16.00
C VAL A 91 25.05 -3.83 -15.39
N THR A 92 25.56 -4.47 -14.33
CA THR A 92 26.82 -4.12 -13.67
C THR A 92 27.83 -5.25 -13.83
N PRO A 93 29.15 -4.96 -13.83
CA PRO A 93 30.18 -6.01 -13.98
C PRO A 93 30.19 -7.03 -12.85
N MET A 94 29.77 -6.62 -11.66
CA MET A 94 29.61 -7.48 -10.49
C MET A 94 28.13 -7.81 -10.28
N VAL A 95 27.87 -9.05 -9.88
CA VAL A 95 26.55 -9.52 -9.48
C VAL A 95 26.27 -9.01 -8.07
N GLU A 96 25.29 -8.12 -7.96
CA GLU A 96 24.93 -7.47 -6.70
C GLU A 96 23.42 -7.45 -6.52
N THR A 97 22.98 -7.62 -5.28
CA THR A 97 21.57 -7.45 -4.93
C THR A 97 21.23 -5.97 -4.95
N LYS A 98 20.30 -5.60 -5.82
CA LYS A 98 19.77 -4.24 -5.94
C LYS A 98 18.40 -4.15 -5.29
N GLN A 99 18.13 -3.02 -4.65
CA GLN A 99 16.84 -2.75 -4.03
C GLN A 99 16.34 -1.36 -4.41
N LEU A 100 15.03 -1.22 -4.51
CA LEU A 100 14.35 0.06 -4.59
C LEU A 100 13.06 -0.01 -3.81
N GLN A 101 12.78 1.04 -3.06
CA GLN A 101 11.59 1.11 -2.22
C GLN A 101 10.81 2.39 -2.46
N LEU A 102 9.52 2.21 -2.76
CA LEU A 102 8.53 3.27 -2.73
C LEU A 102 7.70 3.20 -1.46
N ARG A 103 7.50 4.34 -0.81
CA ARG A 103 6.74 4.44 0.44
C ARG A 103 5.74 5.59 0.37
N GLN A 104 4.58 5.38 0.99
CA GLN A 104 3.57 6.41 1.21
C GLN A 104 2.99 6.23 2.61
N ASN A 105 2.73 7.34 3.30
CA ASN A 105 1.99 7.32 4.55
C ASN A 105 0.50 7.38 4.23
N VAL A 106 -0.26 6.41 4.73
CA VAL A 106 -1.71 6.33 4.53
C VAL A 106 -2.40 6.56 5.87
N THR A 107 -3.36 7.48 5.90
CA THR A 107 -4.20 7.71 7.08
C THR A 107 -5.32 6.68 7.08
N VAL A 108 -5.50 6.01 8.21
CA VAL A 108 -6.55 4.99 8.39
C VAL A 108 -7.37 5.30 9.64
N THR A 109 -8.67 5.01 9.58
CA THR A 109 -9.57 5.01 10.74
C THR A 109 -9.41 3.70 11.52
N PRO A 110 -9.08 3.76 12.83
CA PRO A 110 -9.02 2.57 13.67
C PRO A 110 -10.34 1.81 13.70
N GLY A 111 -10.28 0.47 13.69
CA GLY A 111 -11.44 -0.41 13.73
C GLY A 111 -12.09 -0.70 12.36
N CYS A 112 -11.59 -0.09 11.28
CA CYS A 112 -12.06 -0.35 9.92
C CYS A 112 -11.24 -1.43 9.22
N LEU A 113 -11.89 -2.14 8.30
CA LEU A 113 -11.27 -3.17 7.47
C LEU A 113 -10.82 -2.57 6.14
N TYR A 114 -9.55 -2.80 5.82
CA TYR A 114 -8.94 -2.33 4.57
C TYR A 114 -8.44 -3.50 3.75
N ARG A 115 -8.30 -3.28 2.45
CA ARG A 115 -7.77 -4.26 1.50
C ARG A 115 -6.76 -3.56 0.59
N LEU A 116 -5.56 -4.12 0.48
CA LEU A 116 -4.56 -3.64 -0.48
C LEU A 116 -4.78 -4.33 -1.82
N LYS A 117 -4.91 -3.53 -2.89
CA LYS A 117 -5.00 -4.02 -4.26
C LYS A 117 -3.92 -3.36 -5.11
N PHE A 118 -3.29 -4.13 -5.99
CA PHE A 118 -2.33 -3.58 -6.94
C PHE A 118 -2.17 -4.53 -8.14
N ALA A 119 -1.68 -3.95 -9.23
CA ALA A 119 -1.31 -4.66 -10.44
C ALA A 119 0.19 -4.54 -10.66
N GLU A 120 0.81 -5.63 -11.10
CA GLU A 120 2.24 -5.65 -11.36
C GLU A 120 2.55 -6.53 -12.59
N ARG A 121 3.71 -6.29 -13.18
CA ARG A 121 4.18 -7.04 -14.35
C ARG A 121 5.70 -6.96 -14.46
N LEU A 122 6.36 -8.12 -14.45
CA LEU A 122 7.77 -8.23 -14.80
C LEU A 122 7.92 -8.31 -16.32
N VAL A 123 8.71 -7.39 -16.89
CA VAL A 123 8.99 -7.35 -18.33
C VAL A 123 10.46 -7.72 -18.57
N ALA A 124 10.70 -8.64 -19.51
CA ALA A 124 12.04 -8.96 -19.97
C ALA A 124 12.50 -7.92 -21.01
N LEU A 125 13.39 -7.01 -20.61
CA LEU A 125 14.09 -6.12 -21.52
C LEU A 125 15.48 -6.70 -21.78
N GLY A 126 15.56 -7.61 -22.75
CA GLY A 126 16.81 -8.32 -23.07
C GLY A 126 17.06 -9.53 -22.16
N THR A 127 18.30 -9.70 -21.70
CA THR A 127 18.69 -10.85 -20.86
C THR A 127 18.16 -10.67 -19.44
N VAL A 128 17.27 -11.57 -19.02
CA VAL A 128 16.80 -11.63 -17.63
C VAL A 128 17.82 -12.40 -16.81
N ASP A 129 18.19 -11.88 -15.64
CA ASP A 129 19.05 -12.58 -14.70
C ASP A 129 18.48 -13.96 -14.35
N THR A 130 19.36 -14.91 -14.03
CA THR A 130 18.97 -16.25 -13.58
C THR A 130 18.24 -16.23 -12.24
N ILE A 131 18.38 -15.14 -11.48
CA ILE A 131 17.65 -14.87 -10.24
C ILE A 131 16.63 -13.77 -10.51
N PRO A 132 15.33 -14.11 -10.66
CA PRO A 132 14.31 -13.11 -10.91
C PRO A 132 14.08 -12.21 -9.69
N PRO A 133 13.60 -10.97 -9.89
CA PRO A 133 13.35 -10.05 -8.81
C PRO A 133 12.21 -10.51 -7.89
N THR A 134 12.26 -10.06 -6.63
CA THR A 134 11.18 -10.19 -5.66
C THR A 134 10.49 -8.84 -5.50
N LEU A 135 9.17 -8.79 -5.67
CA LEU A 135 8.36 -7.64 -5.29
C LEU A 135 7.82 -7.86 -3.88
N ILE A 136 7.88 -6.84 -3.01
CA ILE A 136 7.33 -6.93 -1.65
C ILE A 136 6.31 -5.81 -1.46
N ALA A 137 5.05 -6.19 -1.26
CA ALA A 137 4.00 -5.27 -0.83
C ALA A 137 3.87 -5.34 0.69
N ARG A 138 4.19 -4.24 1.38
CA ARG A 138 4.22 -4.17 2.85
C ARG A 138 3.41 -3.00 3.36
N VAL A 139 2.54 -3.26 4.34
CA VAL A 139 1.83 -2.25 5.14
C VAL A 139 2.22 -2.48 6.58
N PHE A 140 2.73 -1.44 7.22
CA PHE A 140 3.13 -1.48 8.62
C PHE A 140 2.63 -0.24 9.34
N TYR A 141 2.34 -0.40 10.63
CA TYR A 141 1.94 0.65 11.53
C TYR A 141 3.12 1.03 12.42
N LEU A 142 3.35 2.34 12.60
CA LEU A 142 4.37 2.87 13.50
C LEU A 142 3.73 3.28 14.82
N TYR A 143 4.18 2.69 15.93
CA TYR A 143 3.75 3.09 17.27
C TYR A 143 4.95 3.20 18.20
N GLN A 144 5.13 4.38 18.78
CA GLN A 144 6.23 4.69 19.70
C GLN A 144 7.62 4.32 19.15
N GLY A 145 7.83 4.46 17.84
CA GLY A 145 9.08 4.14 17.16
C GLY A 145 9.25 2.68 16.74
N PHE A 146 8.29 1.82 17.06
CA PHE A 146 8.28 0.42 16.63
C PHE A 146 7.42 0.22 15.39
N GLU A 147 7.91 -0.60 14.45
CA GLU A 147 7.16 -1.05 13.28
C GLU A 147 6.37 -2.32 13.61
N TYR A 148 5.09 -2.33 13.28
CA TYR A 148 4.20 -3.48 13.39
C TYR A 148 3.68 -3.82 12.00
N ASP A 149 4.11 -4.95 11.44
CA ASP A 149 3.63 -5.41 10.15
C ASP A 149 2.16 -5.79 10.21
N LEU A 150 1.35 -5.08 9.42
CA LEU A 150 -0.06 -5.40 9.21
C LEU A 150 -0.25 -6.31 8.00
N LEU A 151 0.58 -6.11 6.98
CA LEU A 151 0.63 -6.92 5.77
C LEU A 151 2.08 -6.99 5.28
N ASN A 152 2.54 -8.18 4.93
CA ASN A 152 3.84 -8.39 4.27
C ASN A 152 3.69 -9.51 3.24
N LEU A 153 3.57 -9.13 1.98
CA LEU A 153 3.33 -10.04 0.86
C LEU A 153 4.55 -10.04 -0.08
N PRO A 154 5.48 -11.00 0.09
CA PRO A 154 6.56 -11.22 -0.87
C PRO A 154 6.05 -11.98 -2.09
N ILE A 155 6.36 -11.48 -3.27
CA ILE A 155 5.99 -12.04 -4.57
C ILE A 155 7.28 -12.34 -5.31
N GLN A 156 7.67 -13.62 -5.32
CA GLN A 156 8.83 -14.09 -6.05
C GLN A 156 8.47 -14.31 -7.52
N LYS A 157 9.21 -13.66 -8.43
CA LYS A 157 9.06 -13.91 -9.85
C LYS A 157 9.78 -15.18 -10.27
N ALA A 158 9.22 -15.85 -11.27
CA ALA A 158 9.83 -17.01 -11.92
C ALA A 158 10.32 -16.69 -13.33
N ALA A 159 9.56 -15.87 -14.05
CA ALA A 159 9.87 -15.42 -15.41
C ALA A 159 9.13 -14.10 -15.70
N ALA A 160 9.36 -13.53 -16.88
CA ALA A 160 8.60 -12.39 -17.35
C ALA A 160 7.11 -12.73 -17.57
N ASP A 161 6.27 -11.75 -17.28
CA ASP A 161 4.82 -11.91 -17.30
C ASP A 161 4.23 -11.55 -18.66
N ARG A 162 3.38 -12.46 -19.17
CA ARG A 162 2.64 -12.25 -20.42
C ARG A 162 1.54 -11.19 -20.28
N ARG A 163 0.98 -11.03 -19.08
CA ARG A 163 -0.14 -10.14 -18.73
C ARG A 163 0.09 -9.61 -17.32
N TYR A 164 -0.66 -8.57 -16.94
CA TYR A 164 -0.66 -8.10 -15.56
C TYR A 164 -1.15 -9.16 -14.59
N ILE A 165 -0.53 -9.19 -13.43
CA ILE A 165 -0.97 -9.97 -12.28
C ILE A 165 -1.65 -9.01 -11.31
N LEU A 166 -2.86 -9.37 -10.90
CA LEU A 166 -3.70 -8.57 -10.01
C LEU A 166 -3.73 -9.19 -8.63
N HIS A 167 -3.43 -8.39 -7.62
CA HIS A 167 -3.48 -8.76 -6.22
C HIS A 167 -4.69 -8.08 -5.58
N ASN A 168 -5.49 -8.85 -4.85
CA ASN A 168 -6.72 -8.42 -4.17
C ASN A 168 -6.74 -8.85 -2.70
#